data_AF-A0AAN6GIG2-F1
#
_entry.id   AF-A0AAN6GIG2-F1
#
_cell.length_a   1.000
_cell.length_b   1.000
_cell.length_c   1.000
_cell.angle_alpha   90.00
_cell.angle_beta   90.00
_cell.angle_gamma   90.00
#
_symmetry.space_group_name_H-M   'P 1'
#
loop_
_entity.id
_entity.type
_entity.pdbx_description
1 polymer ?
#
loop_
_entity_poly.entity_id
_entity_poly.type
_entity_poly.pdbx_seq_one_letter_code
_entity_poly.pdbx_strand_id
1 'polypeptide(L)'
;MTDRACLYTGEDSAGRPDYLLLQVPKNLSREFEAAHEQEPTSDTVGTKRRRGNGTSKSSSMRTCFTINGRQGDPAVLCTDKASFSIRQIAQSNSLLLLTPKTDASDSETRLQLRGNLDSMLELVPTVPRLSRIPDLLRLTSYRGPEEETDLHTRLRRGAQKDSKQKLKLYRHRQLRSIVQASEAEFEQALKLFRVIELNSRLRLVASSYRIKVLKMLHAQLMIDTLQPTSVPVQKVVRHLVEDGIAEPIARAVLLRWYGKQVASPDGADSEEVYASLDLDAIVRDWGLELLSIHRAPTSLSTFMNTWRKEVGELFEGSVDLRLLRGNALLHPSPLPTTLFPAPGVVVPASAMGGGSPASGFVPQQVPPSQVQYYPASELQQDAAQRFAELFLTRPHWTHDELLPFIEDMAPGSNGQQSLDTAAAESLRKEQRKVIDGLLMKFTRSRVVKLADAPEVSDTAADVSKDHLAGAGGTAGAGRPGQSSSRRNKAAAAAEAAIKAQAMAKQVCKDTKVYSARMKY
;
A
#
# COMPACT_ATOMS: atom_id res chain seq x y z
N MET A 1 -14.66 30.22 -9.59
CA MET A 1 -15.30 29.54 -8.44
C MET A 1 -16.70 29.14 -8.87
N THR A 2 -16.93 27.92 -9.31
CA THR A 2 -18.29 27.37 -9.44
C THR A 2 -18.14 25.87 -9.54
N ASP A 3 -18.56 25.17 -8.49
CA ASP A 3 -18.91 23.75 -8.60
C ASP A 3 -20.25 23.67 -9.32
N ARG A 4 -20.44 22.65 -10.14
CA ARG A 4 -21.66 22.49 -10.93
C ARG A 4 -22.69 21.70 -10.13
N ALA A 5 -23.96 21.98 -10.36
CA ALA A 5 -25.05 21.24 -9.72
C ALA A 5 -25.82 20.43 -10.75
N CYS A 6 -26.00 19.14 -10.50
CA CYS A 6 -26.82 18.24 -11.30
C CYS A 6 -28.12 17.95 -10.55
N LEU A 7 -29.23 17.90 -11.28
CA LEU A 7 -30.55 17.59 -10.75
C LEU A 7 -30.85 16.12 -10.95
N TYR A 8 -31.12 15.39 -9.86
CA TYR A 8 -31.60 14.01 -9.91
C TYR A 8 -33.10 13.99 -9.69
N THR A 9 -33.81 13.25 -10.53
CA THR A 9 -35.24 12.98 -10.39
C THR A 9 -35.43 11.57 -9.88
N GLY A 10 -35.97 11.43 -8.67
CA GLY A 10 -36.44 10.16 -8.11
C GLY A 10 -37.96 10.13 -8.06
N GLU A 11 -38.53 8.97 -7.71
CA GLU A 11 -39.93 8.87 -7.31
C GLU A 11 -39.98 8.78 -5.79
N ASP A 12 -40.75 9.66 -5.15
CA ASP A 12 -41.06 9.55 -3.72
C ASP A 12 -41.95 8.32 -3.48
N SER A 13 -42.04 7.89 -2.23
CA SER A 13 -42.96 6.87 -1.69
C SER A 13 -44.43 7.03 -2.12
N ALA A 14 -44.84 8.23 -2.57
CA ALA A 14 -46.15 8.54 -3.12
C ALA A 14 -46.21 8.61 -4.67
N GLY A 15 -45.15 8.22 -5.37
CA GLY A 15 -45.05 8.23 -6.84
C GLY A 15 -44.93 9.63 -7.46
N ARG A 16 -44.56 10.65 -6.67
CA ARG A 16 -44.31 12.01 -7.16
C ARG A 16 -42.82 12.18 -7.49
N PRO A 17 -42.46 12.95 -8.54
CA PRO A 17 -41.07 13.23 -8.83
C PRO A 17 -40.45 14.04 -7.68
N ASP A 18 -39.49 13.44 -6.98
CA ASP A 18 -38.68 14.09 -5.96
C ASP A 18 -37.36 14.53 -6.59
N TYR A 19 -36.89 15.70 -6.20
CA TYR A 19 -35.74 16.34 -6.82
C TYR A 19 -34.62 16.48 -5.80
N LEU A 20 -33.44 15.98 -6.16
CA LEU A 20 -32.24 16.12 -5.34
C LEU A 20 -31.17 16.88 -6.11
N LEU A 21 -30.48 17.79 -5.42
CA LEU A 21 -29.38 18.55 -6.00
C LEU A 21 -28.04 17.89 -5.66
N LEU A 22 -27.26 17.51 -6.66
CA LEU A 22 -25.91 16.97 -6.49
C LEU A 22 -24.86 17.99 -6.89
N GLN A 23 -24.00 18.38 -5.96
CA GLN A 23 -22.79 19.16 -6.24
C GLN A 23 -21.75 18.24 -6.88
N VAL A 24 -21.40 18.54 -8.13
CA VAL A 24 -20.44 17.83 -8.95
C VAL A 24 -19.09 18.55 -8.89
N PRO A 25 -18.05 17.89 -8.34
CA PRO A 25 -16.68 18.40 -8.37
C PRO A 25 -16.21 18.70 -9.80
N LYS A 26 -15.38 19.73 -9.96
CA LYS A 26 -14.91 20.19 -11.29
C LYS A 26 -14.23 19.11 -12.12
N ASN A 27 -13.54 18.18 -11.46
CA ASN A 27 -12.88 17.06 -12.12
C ASN A 27 -13.86 16.07 -12.74
N LEU A 28 -15.12 16.02 -12.28
CA LEU A 28 -16.17 15.16 -12.82
C LEU A 28 -17.14 15.89 -13.75
N SER A 29 -17.12 17.22 -13.80
CA SER A 29 -18.09 18.00 -14.58
C SER A 29 -18.14 17.59 -16.05
N ARG A 30 -16.98 17.30 -16.66
CA ARG A 30 -16.91 16.85 -18.07
C ARG A 30 -17.48 15.45 -18.27
N GLU A 31 -17.30 14.55 -17.31
CA GLU A 31 -17.82 13.17 -17.37
C GLU A 31 -19.35 13.16 -17.27
N PHE A 32 -19.92 14.05 -16.46
CA PHE A 32 -21.36 14.27 -16.33
C PHE A 32 -21.99 14.91 -17.57
N GLU A 33 -21.33 15.90 -18.20
CA GLU A 33 -21.80 16.50 -19.46
C GLU A 33 -21.81 15.49 -20.60
N ALA A 34 -20.71 14.74 -20.75
CA ALA A 34 -20.61 13.70 -21.78
C ALA A 34 -21.66 12.60 -21.60
N ALA A 35 -22.04 12.28 -20.35
CA ALA A 35 -23.13 11.34 -20.07
C ALA A 35 -24.51 11.92 -20.45
N HIS A 36 -24.74 13.22 -20.19
CA HIS A 36 -26.01 13.88 -20.48
C HIS A 36 -26.25 14.07 -21.98
N GLU A 37 -25.23 14.44 -22.76
CA GLU A 37 -25.32 14.56 -24.23
C GLU A 37 -25.57 13.21 -24.93
N GLN A 38 -25.42 12.09 -24.22
CA GLN A 38 -25.61 10.73 -24.72
C GLN A 38 -26.97 10.13 -24.34
N GLU A 39 -27.79 10.78 -23.52
CA GLU A 39 -29.18 10.35 -23.34
C GLU A 39 -29.96 10.60 -24.64
N PRO A 40 -30.59 9.58 -25.25
CA PRO A 40 -31.44 9.82 -26.40
C PRO A 40 -32.61 10.67 -25.92
N THR A 41 -32.70 11.90 -26.41
CA THR A 41 -33.87 12.75 -26.24
C THR A 41 -35.09 11.96 -26.68
N SER A 42 -35.95 11.62 -25.72
CA SER A 42 -37.18 10.90 -25.95
C SER A 42 -38.21 11.84 -26.59
N ASP A 43 -37.96 12.26 -27.83
CA ASP A 43 -38.91 12.99 -28.67
C ASP A 43 -38.46 12.92 -30.13
N THR A 44 -38.61 11.76 -30.78
CA THR A 44 -38.87 11.75 -32.22
C THR A 44 -39.68 10.53 -32.63
N VAL A 45 -40.92 10.82 -33.02
CA VAL A 45 -41.87 9.94 -33.70
C VAL A 45 -41.24 9.34 -34.96
N GLY A 46 -41.54 8.06 -35.19
CA GLY A 46 -40.73 7.17 -36.01
C GLY A 46 -40.56 7.50 -37.49
N THR A 47 -39.51 6.90 -38.06
CA THR A 47 -39.48 6.53 -39.49
C THR A 47 -38.45 5.41 -39.73
N LYS A 48 -38.87 4.49 -40.61
CA LYS A 48 -38.27 3.21 -41.04
C LYS A 48 -36.73 3.05 -40.94
N ARG A 49 -36.31 1.98 -40.24
CA ARG A 49 -34.97 1.38 -40.31
C ARG A 49 -34.69 0.85 -41.72
N ARG A 50 -33.70 1.41 -42.41
CA ARG A 50 -33.07 0.83 -43.61
C ARG A 50 -31.69 0.30 -43.20
N ARG A 51 -31.49 -1.01 -43.32
CA ARG A 51 -30.23 -1.71 -43.08
C ARG A 51 -29.13 -1.15 -44.00
N GLY A 52 -28.07 -0.63 -43.41
CA GLY A 52 -26.80 -0.31 -44.07
C GLY A 52 -25.66 -0.86 -43.24
N ASN A 53 -24.93 -1.80 -43.83
CA ASN A 53 -23.76 -2.48 -43.27
C ASN A 53 -22.55 -1.54 -43.38
N GLY A 54 -21.84 -1.28 -42.28
CA GLY A 54 -20.72 -0.34 -42.25
C GLY A 54 -19.96 -0.44 -40.93
N THR A 55 -18.89 -1.21 -40.95
CA THR A 55 -17.92 -1.40 -39.86
C THR A 55 -17.09 -0.14 -39.62
N SER A 56 -17.32 0.55 -38.49
CA SER A 56 -16.25 1.23 -37.76
C SER A 56 -16.54 1.14 -36.24
N LYS A 57 -15.79 0.26 -35.56
CA LYS A 57 -15.81 0.17 -34.10
C LYS A 57 -14.91 1.29 -33.55
N SER A 58 -15.46 2.50 -33.49
CA SER A 58 -15.02 3.49 -32.48
C SER A 58 -15.98 3.32 -31.30
N SER A 59 -15.61 2.47 -30.33
CA SER A 59 -16.36 2.34 -29.10
C SER A 59 -16.12 3.58 -28.25
N SER A 60 -16.94 4.62 -28.44
CA SER A 60 -17.08 5.70 -27.46
C SER A 60 -17.49 5.05 -26.14
N MET A 61 -16.55 4.91 -25.20
CA MET A 61 -16.81 4.38 -23.86
C MET A 61 -17.86 5.28 -23.21
N ARG A 62 -19.04 4.72 -22.93
CA ARG A 62 -20.08 5.39 -22.15
C ARG A 62 -19.54 5.59 -20.74
N THR A 63 -19.46 6.82 -20.26
CA THR A 63 -19.16 7.10 -18.85
C THR A 63 -20.32 6.60 -18.00
N CYS A 64 -20.08 5.59 -17.16
CA CYS A 64 -21.12 4.96 -16.36
C CYS A 64 -20.97 5.35 -14.89
N PHE A 65 -21.98 6.02 -14.34
CA PHE A 65 -22.06 6.32 -12.92
C PHE A 65 -22.88 5.25 -12.21
N THR A 66 -22.35 4.68 -11.14
CA THR A 66 -23.04 3.66 -10.34
C THR A 66 -23.04 4.02 -8.86
N ILE A 67 -24.17 3.85 -8.17
CA ILE A 67 -24.24 4.00 -6.71
C ILE A 67 -24.14 2.62 -6.08
N ASN A 68 -23.13 2.42 -5.23
CA ASN A 68 -22.84 1.14 -4.59
C ASN A 68 -22.99 1.23 -3.05
N GLY A 69 -23.57 0.19 -2.45
CA GLY A 69 -23.70 0.05 -1.00
C GLY A 69 -24.75 -1.00 -0.60
N ARG A 70 -24.57 -1.64 0.56
CA ARG A 70 -25.63 -2.48 1.16
C ARG A 70 -26.64 -1.62 1.91
N GLN A 71 -27.79 -2.21 2.24
CA GLN A 71 -28.77 -1.59 3.14
C GLN A 71 -28.11 -1.35 4.52
N GLY A 72 -27.75 -0.09 4.80
CA GLY A 72 -27.03 0.33 6.01
C GLY A 72 -25.59 0.82 5.79
N ASP A 73 -25.01 0.63 4.61
CA ASP A 73 -23.75 1.27 4.25
C ASP A 73 -23.98 2.72 3.77
N PRO A 74 -23.03 3.65 3.98
CA PRO A 74 -23.10 4.96 3.35
C PRO A 74 -23.02 4.82 1.83
N ALA A 75 -23.83 5.57 1.09
CA ALA A 75 -23.84 5.51 -0.37
C ALA A 75 -22.53 6.04 -0.97
N VAL A 76 -21.99 5.31 -1.94
CA VAL A 76 -20.77 5.70 -2.67
C VAL A 76 -21.09 5.75 -4.16
N LEU A 77 -20.87 6.93 -4.76
CA LEU A 77 -20.89 7.10 -6.21
C LEU A 77 -19.55 6.62 -6.79
N CYS A 78 -19.61 5.73 -7.75
CA CYS A 78 -18.45 5.17 -8.42
C CYS A 78 -18.47 5.61 -9.88
N THR A 79 -17.37 6.21 -10.32
CA THR A 79 -17.06 6.39 -11.74
C THR A 79 -16.34 5.14 -12.26
N ASP A 80 -15.87 5.18 -13.50
CA ASP A 80 -15.06 4.09 -14.05
C ASP A 80 -13.72 3.95 -13.29
N LYS A 81 -13.21 5.04 -12.70
CA LYS A 81 -11.84 5.13 -12.16
C LYS A 81 -11.74 5.46 -10.68
N ALA A 82 -12.77 6.05 -10.07
CA ALA A 82 -12.68 6.58 -8.71
C ALA A 82 -14.01 6.47 -7.94
N SER A 83 -13.90 6.44 -6.61
CA SER A 83 -15.02 6.38 -5.68
C SER A 83 -15.22 7.68 -4.89
N PHE A 84 -16.47 8.10 -4.74
CA PHE A 84 -16.89 9.32 -4.04
C PHE A 84 -17.98 9.01 -3.02
N SER A 85 -17.77 9.36 -1.76
CA SER A 85 -18.83 9.27 -0.75
C SER A 85 -19.86 10.38 -0.97
N ILE A 86 -21.13 10.03 -0.89
CA ILE A 86 -22.24 11.00 -0.99
C ILE A 86 -22.57 11.51 0.42
N ARG A 87 -22.53 12.83 0.63
CA ARG A 87 -22.91 13.49 1.89
C ARG A 87 -24.09 14.41 1.69
N GLN A 88 -25.09 14.33 2.55
CA GLN A 88 -26.21 15.26 2.54
C GLN A 88 -25.91 16.46 3.43
N ILE A 89 -26.09 17.66 2.90
CA ILE A 89 -25.90 18.93 3.59
C ILE A 89 -27.25 19.64 3.60
N ALA A 90 -27.79 19.88 4.80
CA ALA A 90 -28.99 20.68 4.98
C ALA A 90 -28.67 22.16 4.69
N GLN A 91 -29.60 22.85 4.04
CA GLN A 91 -29.49 24.27 3.76
C GLN A 91 -30.49 25.04 4.62
N SER A 92 -30.07 26.18 5.17
CA SER A 92 -30.94 27.08 5.93
C SER A 92 -31.75 28.03 5.04
N ASN A 93 -31.40 28.12 3.76
CA ASN A 93 -32.04 29.00 2.78
C ASN A 93 -32.99 28.18 1.90
N SER A 94 -34.12 28.76 1.51
CA SER A 94 -35.05 28.13 0.58
C SER A 94 -34.50 28.16 -0.84
N LEU A 95 -34.25 26.98 -1.42
CA LEU A 95 -33.78 26.84 -2.80
C LEU A 95 -34.93 26.31 -3.67
N LEU A 96 -35.49 27.18 -4.52
CA LEU A 96 -36.65 26.83 -5.35
C LEU A 96 -36.21 26.31 -6.72
N LEU A 97 -36.71 25.13 -7.09
CA LEU A 97 -36.52 24.56 -8.41
C LEU A 97 -37.64 25.02 -9.35
N LEU A 98 -37.27 25.75 -10.41
CA LEU A 98 -38.18 26.29 -11.40
C LEU A 98 -37.88 25.68 -12.77
N THR A 99 -38.90 25.24 -13.50
CA THR A 99 -38.77 24.84 -14.91
C THR A 99 -39.55 25.79 -15.80
N PRO A 100 -38.98 26.24 -16.93
CA PRO A 100 -39.73 27.03 -17.91
C PRO A 100 -40.81 26.15 -18.55
N LYS A 101 -42.03 26.68 -18.64
CA LYS A 101 -43.14 26.09 -19.38
C LYS A 101 -43.51 27.06 -20.51
N THR A 102 -43.27 26.63 -21.74
CA THR A 102 -43.70 27.34 -22.95
C THR A 102 -44.96 26.66 -23.47
N ASP A 103 -46.12 27.27 -23.24
CA ASP A 103 -47.37 26.84 -23.88
C ASP A 103 -47.37 27.38 -25.32
N ALA A 104 -47.57 26.50 -26.31
CA ALA A 104 -47.38 26.79 -27.75
C ALA A 104 -48.29 27.90 -28.34
N SER A 105 -49.15 28.52 -27.52
CA SER A 105 -50.13 29.53 -27.93
C SER A 105 -49.91 30.91 -27.31
N ASP A 106 -49.02 31.06 -26.32
CA ASP A 106 -48.75 32.32 -25.63
C ASP A 106 -47.25 32.65 -25.73
N SER A 107 -46.92 33.89 -26.11
CA SER A 107 -45.51 34.36 -26.19
C SER A 107 -44.87 34.63 -24.82
N GLU A 108 -45.54 34.26 -23.72
CA GLU A 108 -45.03 34.46 -22.35
C GLU A 108 -44.41 33.18 -21.78
N THR A 109 -43.12 33.26 -21.45
CA THR A 109 -42.42 32.21 -20.70
C THR A 109 -42.89 32.19 -19.25
N ARG A 110 -43.70 31.20 -18.87
CA ARG A 110 -44.13 31.00 -17.47
C ARG A 110 -43.16 30.08 -16.74
N LEU A 111 -42.79 30.43 -15.52
CA LEU A 111 -41.95 29.58 -14.65
C LEU A 111 -42.84 28.72 -13.76
N GLN A 112 -42.68 27.40 -13.83
CA GLN A 112 -43.40 26.46 -12.97
C GLN A 112 -42.50 26.04 -11.80
N LEU A 113 -42.98 26.24 -10.57
CA LEU A 113 -42.33 25.72 -9.36
C LEU A 113 -42.47 24.19 -9.31
N ARG A 114 -41.34 23.49 -9.30
CA ARG A 114 -41.26 22.02 -9.20
C ARG A 114 -41.06 21.53 -7.78
N GLY A 115 -40.36 22.30 -6.95
CA GLY A 115 -40.11 21.93 -5.56
C GLY A 115 -39.25 22.93 -4.81
N ASN A 116 -39.22 22.79 -3.49
CA ASN A 116 -38.24 23.42 -2.61
C ASN A 116 -37.20 22.38 -2.22
N LEU A 117 -35.92 22.72 -2.36
CA LEU A 117 -34.79 21.85 -2.12
C LEU A 117 -34.14 22.24 -0.79
N ASP A 118 -34.45 21.50 0.27
CA ASP A 118 -33.96 21.80 1.62
C ASP A 118 -32.54 21.24 1.88
N SER A 119 -32.04 20.43 0.96
CA SER A 119 -30.72 19.80 1.09
C SER A 119 -30.02 19.61 -0.25
N MET A 120 -28.69 19.57 -0.18
CA MET A 120 -27.80 19.33 -1.30
C MET A 120 -26.92 18.12 -0.99
N LEU A 121 -26.68 17.28 -1.99
CA LEU A 121 -25.75 16.17 -1.93
C LEU A 121 -24.37 16.64 -2.41
N GLU A 122 -23.33 16.41 -1.61
CA GLU A 122 -21.93 16.68 -1.94
C GLU A 122 -21.19 15.37 -2.24
N LEU A 123 -20.36 15.36 -3.28
CA LEU A 123 -19.44 14.27 -3.57
C LEU A 123 -18.05 14.55 -2.99
N VAL A 124 -17.63 13.72 -2.05
CA VAL A 124 -16.29 13.79 -1.45
C VAL A 124 -15.46 12.59 -1.89
N PRO A 125 -14.25 12.77 -2.47
CA PRO A 125 -13.35 11.66 -2.78
C PRO A 125 -13.14 10.77 -1.56
N THR A 126 -13.26 9.46 -1.72
CA THR A 126 -13.20 8.51 -0.59
C THR A 126 -12.29 7.33 -0.88
N VAL A 127 -11.73 6.73 0.17
CA VAL A 127 -10.95 5.50 0.05
C VAL A 127 -11.92 4.35 -0.26
N PRO A 128 -11.72 3.61 -1.35
CA PRO A 128 -12.56 2.47 -1.68
C PRO A 128 -12.42 1.38 -0.60
N ARG A 129 -13.52 0.74 -0.21
CA ARG A 129 -13.56 -0.25 0.88
C ARG A 129 -13.13 -1.64 0.42
N LEU A 130 -11.90 -1.73 -0.09
CA LEU A 130 -11.35 -2.91 -0.76
C LEU A 130 -10.99 -4.06 0.19
N SER A 131 -10.74 -3.77 1.46
CA SER A 131 -10.47 -4.75 2.54
C SER A 131 -11.59 -5.80 2.71
N ARG A 132 -12.82 -5.49 2.29
CA ARG A 132 -13.93 -6.46 2.28
C ARG A 132 -13.66 -7.66 1.37
N ILE A 133 -12.83 -7.51 0.33
CA ILE A 133 -12.50 -8.60 -0.62
C ILE A 133 -11.81 -9.76 0.12
N PRO A 134 -10.66 -9.57 0.79
CA PRO A 134 -10.02 -10.66 1.51
C PRO A 134 -10.92 -11.20 2.62
N ASP A 135 -11.66 -10.37 3.36
CA ASP A 135 -12.57 -10.83 4.43
C ASP A 135 -13.64 -11.82 3.92
N LEU A 136 -14.25 -11.52 2.78
CA LEU A 136 -15.28 -12.36 2.16
C LEU A 136 -14.71 -13.65 1.55
N LEU A 137 -13.48 -13.58 1.03
CA LEU A 137 -12.86 -14.70 0.31
C LEU A 137 -11.99 -15.59 1.21
N ARG A 138 -11.54 -15.13 2.39
CA ARG A 138 -10.58 -15.82 3.27
C ARG A 138 -10.97 -17.26 3.61
N LEU A 139 -12.25 -17.47 3.96
CA LEU A 139 -12.80 -18.78 4.30
C LEU A 139 -12.86 -19.75 3.10
N THR A 140 -12.82 -19.21 1.89
CA THR A 140 -12.81 -19.94 0.63
C THR A 140 -11.53 -19.64 -0.15
N SER A 141 -10.40 -19.47 0.57
CA SER A 141 -9.10 -19.27 -0.07
C SER A 141 -8.66 -20.52 -0.81
N TYR A 142 -7.94 -20.34 -1.92
CA TYR A 142 -7.34 -21.41 -2.69
C TYR A 142 -5.95 -21.71 -2.15
N ARG A 143 -5.76 -22.94 -1.67
CA ARG A 143 -4.51 -23.44 -1.05
C ARG A 143 -3.83 -24.53 -1.90
N GLY A 144 -4.44 -24.91 -3.01
CA GLY A 144 -3.94 -25.90 -3.96
C GLY A 144 -5.06 -26.81 -4.47
N PRO A 145 -4.79 -27.62 -5.52
CA PRO A 145 -5.77 -28.53 -6.11
C PRO A 145 -6.25 -29.61 -5.12
N GLU A 146 -5.35 -30.12 -4.28
CA GLU A 146 -5.66 -31.17 -3.29
C GLU A 146 -6.70 -30.68 -2.27
N GLU A 147 -6.48 -29.52 -1.68
CA GLU A 147 -7.38 -28.91 -0.69
C GLU A 147 -8.71 -28.42 -1.29
N GLU A 148 -8.79 -28.28 -2.60
CA GLU A 148 -10.03 -27.89 -3.28
C GLU A 148 -11.11 -28.98 -3.14
N THR A 149 -10.71 -30.25 -3.11
CA THR A 149 -11.64 -31.38 -2.91
C THR A 149 -12.28 -31.36 -1.51
N ASP A 150 -11.49 -31.06 -0.47
CA ASP A 150 -12.00 -30.89 0.90
C ASP A 150 -12.98 -29.71 0.97
N LEU A 151 -12.64 -28.58 0.34
CA LEU A 151 -13.53 -27.42 0.33
C LEU A 151 -14.88 -27.74 -0.32
N HIS A 152 -14.91 -28.45 -1.45
CA HIS A 152 -16.17 -28.87 -2.08
C HIS A 152 -16.99 -29.76 -1.14
N THR A 153 -16.33 -30.65 -0.42
CA THR A 153 -16.96 -31.51 0.59
C THR A 153 -17.53 -30.69 1.75
N ARG A 154 -16.80 -29.66 2.21
CA ARG A 154 -17.27 -28.72 3.25
C ARG A 154 -18.43 -27.85 2.78
N LEU A 155 -18.41 -27.38 1.53
CA LEU A 155 -19.51 -26.61 0.93
C LEU A 155 -20.81 -27.43 0.87
N ARG A 156 -20.71 -28.71 0.48
CA ARG A 156 -21.86 -29.63 0.45
C ARG A 156 -22.41 -29.90 1.85
N ARG A 157 -21.53 -30.18 2.83
CA ARG A 157 -21.92 -30.41 4.24
C ARG A 157 -22.50 -29.16 4.91
N GLY A 158 -21.91 -27.99 4.64
CA GLY A 158 -22.37 -26.69 5.18
C GLY A 158 -23.70 -26.22 4.60
N ALA A 159 -24.13 -26.76 3.45
CA ALA A 159 -25.47 -26.54 2.92
C ALA A 159 -26.56 -27.35 3.67
N GLN A 160 -26.18 -28.40 4.40
CA GLN A 160 -27.11 -29.30 5.10
C GLN A 160 -27.30 -28.99 6.59
N LYS A 161 -26.37 -28.28 7.24
CA LYS A 161 -26.51 -27.84 8.64
C LYS A 161 -26.52 -26.32 8.70
N ASP A 162 -27.39 -25.74 9.56
CA ASP A 162 -27.39 -24.33 9.96
C ASP A 162 -26.10 -23.97 10.71
N SER A 163 -24.97 -24.01 10.00
CA SER A 163 -23.70 -23.53 10.50
C SER A 163 -23.71 -22.00 10.46
N LYS A 164 -23.26 -21.37 11.54
CA LYS A 164 -23.18 -19.91 11.70
C LYS A 164 -22.33 -19.20 10.62
N GLN A 165 -21.57 -19.95 9.80
CA GLN A 165 -20.80 -19.43 8.67
C GLN A 165 -21.15 -20.16 7.38
N LYS A 166 -22.08 -19.60 6.61
CA LYS A 166 -22.38 -20.05 5.24
C LYS A 166 -21.17 -19.78 4.34
N LEU A 167 -20.38 -20.82 4.06
CA LEU A 167 -19.34 -20.79 3.04
C LEU A 167 -19.98 -20.45 1.69
N LYS A 168 -19.57 -19.34 1.09
CA LYS A 168 -20.11 -18.88 -0.20
C LYS A 168 -18.98 -18.55 -1.15
N LEU A 169 -19.10 -19.05 -2.37
CA LEU A 169 -18.23 -18.67 -3.48
C LEU A 169 -18.88 -17.53 -4.25
N TYR A 170 -18.08 -16.53 -4.60
CA TYR A 170 -18.57 -15.32 -5.26
C TYR A 170 -18.15 -15.30 -6.74
N ARG A 171 -19.08 -14.92 -7.61
CA ARG A 171 -18.75 -14.50 -8.98
C ARG A 171 -18.29 -13.04 -8.97
N HIS A 172 -17.61 -12.62 -10.05
CA HIS A 172 -17.15 -11.24 -10.23
C HIS A 172 -18.27 -10.22 -9.93
N ARG A 173 -19.41 -10.32 -10.61
CA ARG A 173 -20.57 -9.41 -10.42
C ARG A 173 -21.12 -9.38 -8.99
N GLN A 174 -21.10 -10.53 -8.30
CA GLN A 174 -21.64 -10.65 -6.93
C GLN A 174 -20.71 -10.02 -5.90
N LEU A 175 -19.39 -10.18 -6.07
CA LEU A 175 -18.43 -9.53 -5.17
C LEU A 175 -18.41 -8.02 -5.44
N ARG A 176 -18.50 -7.62 -6.71
CA ARG A 176 -18.57 -6.23 -7.15
C ARG A 176 -19.76 -5.47 -6.55
N SER A 177 -20.93 -6.09 -6.46
CA SER A 177 -22.13 -5.47 -5.86
C SER A 177 -22.03 -5.29 -4.33
N ILE A 178 -21.07 -5.94 -3.68
CA ILE A 178 -20.85 -5.88 -2.23
C ILE A 178 -19.76 -4.86 -1.87
N VAL A 179 -18.74 -4.74 -2.72
CA VAL A 179 -17.57 -3.91 -2.49
C VAL A 179 -17.80 -2.51 -3.06
N GLN A 180 -17.70 -1.51 -2.19
CA GLN A 180 -17.86 -0.10 -2.55
C GLN A 180 -16.55 0.44 -3.14
N ALA A 181 -16.42 0.31 -4.45
CA ALA A 181 -15.27 0.77 -5.24
C ALA A 181 -15.72 1.09 -6.67
N SER A 182 -14.87 1.73 -7.49
CA SER A 182 -14.98 1.78 -8.95
C SER A 182 -14.55 0.47 -9.62
N GLU A 183 -14.79 0.33 -10.93
CA GLU A 183 -14.36 -0.86 -11.68
C GLU A 183 -12.84 -0.98 -11.71
N ALA A 184 -12.12 0.10 -12.04
CA ALA A 184 -10.66 0.11 -12.05
C ALA A 184 -10.07 -0.19 -10.65
N GLU A 185 -10.61 0.44 -9.59
CA GLU A 185 -10.16 0.18 -8.21
C GLU A 185 -10.41 -1.27 -7.80
N PHE A 186 -11.55 -1.85 -8.20
CA PHE A 186 -11.88 -3.25 -7.90
C PHE A 186 -10.91 -4.20 -8.61
N GLU A 187 -10.65 -4.02 -9.90
CA GLU A 187 -9.70 -4.84 -10.65
C GLU A 187 -8.27 -4.74 -10.11
N GLN A 188 -7.86 -3.54 -9.72
CA GLN A 188 -6.58 -3.30 -9.07
C GLN A 188 -6.51 -3.98 -7.71
N ALA A 189 -7.59 -3.96 -6.93
CA ALA A 189 -7.67 -4.69 -5.67
C ALA A 189 -7.55 -6.20 -5.87
N LEU A 190 -8.17 -6.76 -6.91
CA LEU A 190 -8.02 -8.17 -7.24
C LEU A 190 -6.55 -8.51 -7.58
N LYS A 191 -5.81 -7.59 -8.22
CA LYS A 191 -4.36 -7.75 -8.45
C LYS A 191 -3.59 -7.72 -7.12
N LEU A 192 -3.83 -6.68 -6.31
CA LEU A 192 -3.16 -6.45 -5.03
C LEU A 192 -3.33 -7.62 -4.05
N PHE A 193 -4.57 -8.09 -3.86
CA PHE A 193 -4.88 -9.21 -2.98
C PHE A 193 -4.61 -10.58 -3.62
N ARG A 194 -4.12 -10.63 -4.87
CA ARG A 194 -3.80 -11.86 -5.61
C ARG A 194 -5.01 -12.78 -5.71
N VAL A 195 -6.14 -12.19 -6.08
CA VAL A 195 -7.40 -12.87 -6.34
C VAL A 195 -7.47 -13.24 -7.81
N ILE A 196 -7.86 -14.49 -8.06
CA ILE A 196 -7.99 -15.06 -9.40
C ILE A 196 -9.36 -15.68 -9.62
N GLU A 197 -9.79 -15.73 -10.87
CA GLU A 197 -11.01 -16.44 -11.26
C GLU A 197 -10.67 -17.88 -11.63
N LEU A 198 -11.21 -18.85 -10.87
CA LEU A 198 -11.13 -20.28 -11.16
C LEU A 198 -12.56 -20.80 -11.30
N ASN A 199 -12.86 -21.50 -12.39
CA ASN A 199 -14.19 -22.09 -12.63
C ASN A 199 -15.34 -21.06 -12.48
N SER A 200 -15.15 -19.86 -13.03
CA SER A 200 -16.06 -18.70 -12.92
C SER A 200 -16.33 -18.19 -11.50
N ARG A 201 -15.42 -18.46 -10.56
CA ARG A 201 -15.53 -18.05 -9.16
C ARG A 201 -14.24 -17.36 -8.72
N LEU A 202 -14.36 -16.27 -7.98
CA LEU A 202 -13.21 -15.55 -7.45
C LEU A 202 -12.63 -16.27 -6.24
N ARG A 203 -11.30 -16.39 -6.23
CA ARG A 203 -10.52 -17.15 -5.27
C ARG A 203 -9.33 -16.34 -4.80
N LEU A 204 -9.22 -16.14 -3.49
CA LEU A 204 -8.03 -15.57 -2.87
C LEU A 204 -6.95 -16.65 -2.80
N VAL A 205 -5.81 -16.46 -3.46
CA VAL A 205 -4.72 -17.44 -3.40
C VAL A 205 -3.96 -17.29 -2.08
N ALA A 206 -3.95 -18.34 -1.28
CA ALA A 206 -3.32 -18.35 0.04
C ALA A 206 -1.80 -18.17 -0.06
N SER A 207 -1.21 -17.45 0.90
CA SER A 207 0.21 -17.12 0.90
C SER A 207 1.11 -18.35 0.86
N SER A 208 0.80 -19.39 1.64
CA SER A 208 1.50 -20.68 1.59
C SER A 208 1.56 -21.31 0.19
N TYR A 209 0.45 -21.27 -0.54
CA TYR A 209 0.40 -21.78 -1.91
C TYR A 209 1.20 -20.89 -2.87
N ARG A 210 1.13 -19.56 -2.71
CA ARG A 210 1.96 -18.65 -3.52
C ARG A 210 3.44 -18.95 -3.34
N ILE A 211 3.90 -19.17 -2.11
CA ILE A 211 5.28 -19.55 -1.83
C ILE A 211 5.63 -20.90 -2.47
N LYS A 212 4.73 -21.89 -2.43
CA LYS A 212 4.92 -23.15 -3.17
C LYS A 212 5.15 -22.90 -4.66
N VAL A 213 4.30 -22.09 -5.31
CA VAL A 213 4.45 -21.75 -6.74
C VAL A 213 5.74 -20.98 -7.00
N LEU A 214 6.13 -20.04 -6.14
CA LEU A 214 7.37 -19.29 -6.29
C LEU A 214 8.61 -20.18 -6.13
N LYS A 215 8.59 -21.18 -5.24
CA LYS A 215 9.66 -22.19 -5.13
C LYS A 215 9.81 -23.01 -6.41
N MET A 216 8.69 -23.42 -7.00
CA MET A 216 8.69 -24.15 -8.28
C MET A 216 9.17 -23.27 -9.43
N LEU A 217 8.75 -22.00 -9.46
CA LEU A 217 9.25 -21.01 -10.43
C LEU A 217 10.76 -20.83 -10.29
N HIS A 218 11.28 -20.65 -9.08
CA HIS A 218 12.72 -20.52 -8.83
C HIS A 218 13.48 -21.76 -9.33
N ALA A 219 13.00 -22.97 -9.03
CA ALA A 219 13.59 -24.20 -9.51
C ALA A 219 13.61 -24.27 -11.05
N GLN A 220 12.52 -23.89 -11.71
CA GLN A 220 12.44 -23.87 -13.17
C GLN A 220 13.42 -22.86 -13.79
N LEU A 221 13.52 -21.66 -13.22
CA LEU A 221 14.46 -20.63 -13.70
C LEU A 221 15.92 -21.11 -13.59
N MET A 222 16.25 -21.85 -12.53
CA MET A 222 17.57 -22.46 -12.36
C MET A 222 17.83 -23.58 -13.37
N ILE A 223 16.87 -24.48 -13.58
CA ILE A 223 17.01 -25.60 -14.53
C ILE A 223 17.21 -25.09 -15.95
N ASP A 224 16.41 -24.11 -16.38
CA ASP A 224 16.49 -23.54 -17.71
C ASP A 224 17.57 -22.45 -17.85
N THR A 225 18.31 -22.12 -16.78
CA THR A 225 19.31 -21.04 -16.72
C THR A 225 18.76 -19.68 -17.21
N LEU A 226 17.50 -19.39 -16.89
CA LEU A 226 16.79 -18.19 -17.34
C LEU A 226 17.09 -16.99 -16.45
N GLN A 227 17.22 -15.82 -17.08
CA GLN A 227 17.35 -14.56 -16.35
C GLN A 227 15.98 -14.07 -15.87
N PRO A 228 15.82 -13.63 -14.60
CA PRO A 228 14.54 -13.13 -14.08
C PRO A 228 14.00 -11.90 -14.83
N THR A 229 14.86 -11.17 -15.55
CA THR A 229 14.49 -9.98 -16.34
C THR A 229 13.83 -10.33 -17.67
N SER A 230 14.04 -11.55 -18.19
CA SER A 230 13.51 -11.98 -19.48
C SER A 230 13.13 -13.45 -19.42
N VAL A 231 11.91 -13.71 -18.95
CA VAL A 231 11.37 -15.05 -18.77
C VAL A 231 10.35 -15.37 -19.88
N PRO A 232 10.53 -16.43 -20.68
CA PRO A 232 9.56 -16.86 -21.69
C PRO A 232 8.30 -17.43 -21.01
N VAL A 233 7.20 -16.70 -21.09
CA VAL A 233 5.99 -16.97 -20.31
C VAL A 233 5.36 -18.30 -20.71
N GLN A 234 5.24 -18.57 -22.01
CA GLN A 234 4.62 -19.81 -22.51
C GLN A 234 5.39 -21.05 -22.07
N LYS A 235 6.72 -21.01 -22.15
CA LYS A 235 7.58 -22.11 -21.72
C LYS A 235 7.41 -22.37 -20.23
N VAL A 236 7.55 -21.35 -19.38
CA VAL A 236 7.46 -21.52 -17.92
C VAL A 236 6.05 -21.90 -17.47
N VAL A 237 4.99 -21.36 -18.10
CA VAL A 237 3.61 -21.76 -17.79
C VAL A 237 3.38 -23.24 -18.09
N ARG A 238 3.91 -23.78 -19.20
CA ARG A 238 3.77 -25.21 -19.51
C ARG A 238 4.38 -26.09 -18.43
N HIS A 239 5.61 -25.81 -18.02
CA HIS A 239 6.27 -26.57 -16.94
C HIS A 239 5.51 -26.48 -15.61
N LEU A 240 5.07 -25.27 -15.21
CA LEU A 240 4.29 -25.10 -13.98
C LEU A 240 2.94 -25.84 -14.04
N VAL A 241 2.31 -25.93 -15.21
CA VAL A 241 1.06 -26.68 -15.41
C VAL A 241 1.31 -28.18 -15.33
N GLU A 242 2.41 -28.67 -15.91
CA GLU A 242 2.84 -30.07 -15.79
C GLU A 242 3.08 -30.47 -14.33
N ASP A 243 3.60 -29.55 -13.51
CA ASP A 243 3.78 -29.73 -12.08
C ASP A 243 2.47 -29.56 -11.25
N GLY A 244 1.31 -29.42 -11.91
CA GLY A 244 -0.01 -29.39 -11.27
C GLY A 244 -0.49 -28.00 -10.82
N ILE A 245 0.14 -26.92 -11.27
CA ILE A 245 -0.36 -25.55 -11.04
C ILE A 245 -1.42 -25.20 -12.09
N ALA A 246 -2.57 -24.68 -11.66
CA ALA A 246 -3.60 -24.24 -12.60
C ALA A 246 -3.07 -23.13 -13.54
N GLU A 247 -3.31 -23.26 -14.84
CA GLU A 247 -2.82 -22.31 -15.87
C GLU A 247 -3.13 -20.84 -15.54
N PRO A 248 -4.34 -20.47 -15.07
CA PRO A 248 -4.62 -19.08 -14.71
C PRO A 248 -3.65 -18.56 -13.64
N ILE A 249 -3.30 -19.39 -12.66
CA ILE A 249 -2.38 -19.01 -11.56
C ILE A 249 -0.97 -18.86 -12.10
N ALA A 250 -0.49 -19.81 -12.89
CA ALA A 250 0.84 -19.75 -13.50
C ALA A 250 1.02 -18.47 -14.34
N ARG A 251 0.04 -18.15 -15.19
CA ARG A 251 0.02 -16.90 -15.97
C ARG A 251 -0.04 -15.66 -15.07
N ALA A 252 -0.87 -15.68 -14.02
CA ALA A 252 -1.01 -14.54 -13.12
C ALA A 252 0.27 -14.26 -12.33
N VAL A 253 1.01 -15.28 -11.91
CA VAL A 253 2.31 -15.13 -11.25
C VAL A 253 3.27 -14.34 -12.13
N LEU A 254 3.40 -14.71 -13.40
CA LEU A 254 4.37 -14.12 -14.33
C LEU A 254 3.95 -12.76 -14.90
N LEU A 255 2.66 -12.54 -15.16
CA LEU A 255 2.19 -11.35 -15.89
C LEU A 255 1.43 -10.33 -15.04
N ARG A 256 0.91 -10.74 -13.87
CA ARG A 256 -0.06 -9.93 -13.11
C ARG A 256 0.40 -9.61 -11.68
N TRP A 257 1.07 -10.55 -11.01
CA TRP A 257 1.42 -10.42 -9.59
C TRP A 257 2.89 -10.08 -9.36
N TYR A 258 3.79 -10.75 -10.06
CA TYR A 258 5.23 -10.65 -9.84
C TYR A 258 6.01 -10.34 -11.10
N GLY A 259 5.36 -10.01 -12.21
CA GLY A 259 6.06 -9.63 -13.41
C GLY A 259 5.26 -8.71 -14.30
N LYS A 260 5.97 -8.09 -15.24
CA LYS A 260 5.46 -7.18 -16.25
C LYS A 260 5.83 -7.73 -17.61
N GLN A 261 4.90 -7.66 -18.56
CA GLN A 261 5.17 -8.06 -19.93
C GLN A 261 6.24 -7.14 -20.54
N VAL A 262 7.23 -7.75 -21.20
CA VAL A 262 8.33 -7.08 -21.90
C VAL A 262 8.33 -7.53 -23.36
N ALA A 263 8.86 -6.68 -24.24
CA ALA A 263 9.07 -7.04 -25.64
C ALA A 263 10.04 -8.22 -25.76
N SER A 264 9.85 -9.05 -26.79
CA SER A 264 10.74 -10.17 -27.07
C SER A 264 12.18 -9.66 -27.32
N PRO A 265 13.21 -10.29 -26.72
CA PRO A 265 14.61 -9.97 -27.00
C PRO A 265 15.01 -10.29 -28.45
N ASP A 266 14.29 -11.20 -29.12
CA ASP A 266 14.58 -11.65 -30.50
C ASP A 266 13.89 -10.80 -31.59
N GLY A 267 13.23 -9.70 -31.22
CA GLY A 267 12.55 -8.80 -32.14
C GLY A 267 11.02 -8.96 -32.17
N ALA A 268 10.35 -8.04 -32.87
CA ALA A 268 8.88 -7.91 -32.86
C ALA A 268 8.11 -9.03 -33.59
N ASP A 269 8.82 -9.90 -34.31
CA ASP A 269 8.21 -10.96 -35.15
C ASP A 269 8.06 -12.31 -34.42
N SER A 270 8.54 -12.44 -33.17
CA SER A 270 8.31 -13.63 -32.34
C SER A 270 6.96 -13.55 -31.61
N GLU A 271 6.10 -14.56 -31.78
CA GLU A 271 4.82 -14.70 -31.04
C GLU A 271 5.00 -14.98 -29.54
N GLU A 272 6.24 -15.16 -29.07
CA GLU A 272 6.55 -15.49 -27.68
C GLU A 272 6.45 -14.26 -26.78
N VAL A 273 5.76 -14.44 -25.64
CA VAL A 273 5.55 -13.37 -24.66
C VAL A 273 6.60 -13.52 -23.58
N TYR A 274 7.34 -12.45 -23.33
CA TYR A 274 8.34 -12.40 -22.26
C TYR A 274 7.84 -11.57 -21.08
N ALA A 275 8.29 -11.94 -19.89
CA ALA A 275 8.01 -11.21 -18.65
C ALA A 275 9.31 -10.89 -17.91
N SER A 276 9.39 -9.67 -17.39
CA SER A 276 10.39 -9.28 -16.38
C SER A 276 9.77 -9.46 -15.01
N LEU A 277 10.42 -10.22 -14.16
CA LEU A 277 10.01 -10.46 -12.78
C LEU A 277 10.44 -9.31 -11.87
N ASP A 278 9.55 -8.96 -10.94
CA ASP A 278 9.77 -8.03 -9.85
C ASP A 278 10.30 -8.81 -8.64
N LEU A 279 11.62 -8.81 -8.50
CA LEU A 279 12.33 -9.54 -7.45
C LEU A 279 11.92 -9.04 -6.06
N ASP A 280 11.79 -7.73 -5.88
CA ASP A 280 11.38 -7.13 -4.63
C ASP A 280 9.98 -7.61 -4.21
N ALA A 281 9.06 -7.76 -5.16
CA ALA A 281 7.73 -8.29 -4.88
C ALA A 281 7.70 -9.77 -4.51
N ILE A 282 8.56 -10.55 -5.15
CA ILE A 282 8.73 -11.98 -4.88
C ILE A 282 9.33 -12.18 -3.48
N VAL A 283 10.44 -11.52 -3.21
CA VAL A 283 11.20 -11.61 -1.95
C VAL A 283 10.37 -11.10 -0.78
N ARG A 284 9.63 -10.00 -0.96
CA ARG A 284 8.66 -9.49 0.02
C ARG A 284 7.67 -10.56 0.44
N ASP A 285 7.03 -11.25 -0.51
CA ASP A 285 6.00 -12.24 -0.19
C ASP A 285 6.56 -13.44 0.57
N TRP A 286 7.77 -13.87 0.24
CA TRP A 286 8.49 -14.89 1.02
C TRP A 286 8.74 -14.44 2.45
N GLY A 287 9.24 -13.22 2.64
CA GLY A 287 9.50 -12.68 3.98
C GLY A 287 8.22 -12.55 4.80
N LEU A 288 7.12 -12.13 4.16
CA LEU A 288 5.79 -12.06 4.78
C LEU A 288 5.28 -13.44 5.21
N GLU A 289 5.43 -14.47 4.37
CA GLU A 289 5.00 -15.82 4.75
C GLU A 289 5.80 -16.32 5.96
N LEU A 290 7.14 -16.16 5.94
CA LEU A 290 8.01 -16.58 7.05
C LEU A 290 7.67 -15.86 8.36
N LEU A 291 7.43 -14.55 8.31
CA LEU A 291 6.98 -13.80 9.48
C LEU A 291 5.58 -14.24 9.93
N SER A 292 4.66 -14.50 9.00
CA SER A 292 3.28 -14.87 9.34
C SER A 292 3.19 -16.21 10.08
N ILE A 293 4.13 -17.14 9.80
CA ILE A 293 4.25 -18.42 10.51
C ILE A 293 4.67 -18.18 11.97
N HIS A 294 5.60 -17.25 12.19
CA HIS A 294 6.13 -16.92 13.51
C HIS A 294 5.59 -15.56 13.99
N ARG A 295 4.33 -15.54 14.46
CA ARG A 295 3.70 -14.32 15.00
C ARG A 295 4.39 -13.74 16.25
N ALA A 296 5.22 -14.52 16.93
CA ALA A 296 6.00 -14.05 18.07
C ALA A 296 7.25 -13.27 17.62
N PRO A 297 7.79 -12.35 18.44
CA PRO A 297 9.06 -11.70 18.15
C PRO A 297 10.19 -12.72 17.98
N THR A 298 10.93 -12.61 16.88
CA THR A 298 12.06 -13.49 16.56
C THR A 298 13.34 -12.67 16.42
N SER A 299 14.49 -13.31 16.64
CA SER A 299 15.79 -12.65 16.44
C SER A 299 15.93 -12.18 14.99
N LEU A 300 16.28 -10.91 14.80
CA LEU A 300 16.42 -10.29 13.48
C LEU A 300 17.48 -10.99 12.63
N SER A 301 18.63 -11.33 13.23
CA SER A 301 19.71 -12.00 12.51
C SER A 301 19.31 -13.41 12.06
N THR A 302 18.63 -14.16 12.93
CA THR A 302 18.11 -15.50 12.62
C THR A 302 17.05 -15.43 11.53
N PHE A 303 16.14 -14.46 11.62
CA PHE A 303 15.11 -14.24 10.60
C PHE A 303 15.74 -13.91 9.23
N MET A 304 16.67 -12.95 9.18
CA MET A 304 17.32 -12.56 7.91
C MET A 304 18.08 -13.72 7.26
N ASN A 305 18.75 -14.55 8.05
CA ASN A 305 19.46 -15.72 7.53
C ASN A 305 18.50 -16.79 7.00
N THR A 306 17.41 -17.06 7.71
CA THR A 306 16.36 -17.99 7.23
C THR A 306 15.69 -17.45 5.98
N TRP A 307 15.44 -16.14 5.91
CA TRP A 307 14.81 -15.49 4.76
C TRP A 307 15.68 -15.60 3.50
N ARG A 308 16.98 -15.29 3.60
CA ARG A 308 17.94 -15.49 2.50
C ARG A 308 18.00 -16.93 2.02
N LYS A 309 18.06 -17.88 2.95
CA LYS A 309 18.10 -19.32 2.64
C LYS A 309 16.84 -19.81 1.93
N GLU A 310 15.66 -19.40 2.36
CA GLU A 310 14.37 -19.89 1.83
C GLU A 310 13.99 -19.30 0.47
N VAL A 311 14.48 -18.09 0.18
CA VAL A 311 14.24 -17.38 -1.08
C VAL A 311 15.04 -17.99 -2.23
N GLY A 312 16.24 -18.49 -1.95
CA GLY A 312 17.13 -19.12 -2.92
C GLY A 312 18.17 -18.17 -3.51
N GLU A 313 19.19 -18.76 -4.14
CA GLU A 313 20.40 -18.08 -4.62
C GLU A 313 20.10 -16.95 -5.62
N LEU A 314 19.07 -17.11 -6.48
CA LEU A 314 18.74 -16.09 -7.49
C LEU A 314 18.22 -14.79 -6.90
N PHE A 315 17.60 -14.82 -5.72
CA PHE A 315 16.97 -13.62 -5.15
C PHE A 315 17.55 -13.21 -3.78
N GLU A 316 18.55 -13.93 -3.26
CA GLU A 316 19.21 -13.60 -1.98
C GLU A 316 19.73 -12.16 -1.94
N GLY A 317 20.30 -11.67 -3.05
CA GLY A 317 20.84 -10.30 -3.15
C GLY A 317 19.79 -9.19 -3.04
N SER A 318 18.51 -9.50 -3.21
CA SER A 318 17.39 -8.54 -3.09
C SER A 318 16.71 -8.56 -1.71
N VAL A 319 17.21 -9.36 -0.76
CA VAL A 319 16.62 -9.46 0.59
C VAL A 319 16.91 -8.22 1.42
N ASP A 320 15.86 -7.46 1.71
CA ASP A 320 15.94 -6.20 2.48
C ASP A 320 14.74 -6.01 3.41
N LEU A 321 14.99 -5.58 4.65
CA LEU A 321 13.97 -5.23 5.63
C LEU A 321 13.01 -4.13 5.17
N ARG A 322 13.46 -3.24 4.27
CA ARG A 322 12.59 -2.20 3.67
C ARG A 322 11.38 -2.79 2.95
N LEU A 323 11.49 -4.01 2.42
CA LEU A 323 10.41 -4.71 1.74
C LEU A 323 9.27 -5.12 2.68
N LEU A 324 9.53 -5.23 3.99
CA LEU A 324 8.57 -5.64 5.00
C LEU A 324 7.93 -4.46 5.76
N ARG A 325 8.16 -3.22 5.28
CA ARG A 325 7.53 -2.02 5.83
C ARG A 325 6.00 -2.13 5.81
N GLY A 326 5.36 -1.67 6.88
CA GLY A 326 3.92 -1.81 7.08
C GLY A 326 3.46 -3.24 7.41
N ASN A 327 4.37 -4.21 7.50
CA ASN A 327 4.04 -5.60 7.79
C ASN A 327 4.80 -6.22 8.96
N ALA A 328 5.78 -5.51 9.49
CA ALA A 328 6.57 -5.95 10.61
C ALA A 328 6.90 -4.78 11.55
N LEU A 329 7.08 -5.10 12.83
CA LEU A 329 7.65 -4.21 13.83
C LEU A 329 9.04 -4.69 14.23
N LEU A 330 9.95 -3.74 14.34
CA LEU A 330 11.33 -3.96 14.78
C LEU A 330 11.46 -3.59 16.25
N HIS A 331 12.10 -4.46 17.04
CA HIS A 331 12.30 -4.28 18.48
C HIS A 331 13.79 -4.35 18.85
N PRO A 332 14.29 -3.56 19.81
CA PRO A 332 13.60 -2.42 20.41
C PRO A 332 13.29 -1.34 19.37
N SER A 333 12.38 -0.43 19.70
CA SER A 333 12.12 0.74 18.84
C SER A 333 13.44 1.48 18.57
N PRO A 334 13.68 1.98 17.34
CA PRO A 334 14.85 2.78 17.02
C PRO A 334 14.87 4.11 17.81
N LEU A 335 13.74 4.48 18.42
CA LEU A 335 13.65 5.61 19.34
C LEU A 335 14.38 5.31 20.65
N PRO A 336 15.34 6.15 21.06
CA PRO A 336 16.04 5.96 22.32
C PRO A 336 15.08 6.08 23.50
N THR A 337 15.03 5.06 24.35
CA THR A 337 14.22 5.04 25.58
C THR A 337 14.51 6.25 26.49
N THR A 338 15.72 6.81 26.40
CA THR A 338 16.16 8.01 27.14
C THR A 338 15.36 9.27 26.82
N LEU A 339 14.72 9.35 25.64
CA LEU A 339 13.88 10.48 25.25
C LEU A 339 12.49 10.45 25.89
N PHE A 340 12.01 9.27 26.26
CA PHE A 340 10.64 9.05 26.73
C PHE A 340 10.63 8.00 27.85
N PRO A 341 11.17 8.34 29.04
CA PRO A 341 11.12 7.43 30.18
C PRO A 341 9.68 7.15 30.61
N ALA A 342 9.42 5.93 31.06
CA ALA A 342 8.14 5.58 31.65
C ALA A 342 7.85 6.47 32.88
N PRO A 343 6.57 6.77 33.19
CA PRO A 343 6.22 7.56 34.38
C PRO A 343 6.86 6.95 35.64
N GLY A 344 7.67 7.74 36.36
CA GLY A 344 8.38 7.31 37.58
C GLY A 344 9.81 6.79 37.37
N VAL A 345 10.30 6.70 36.13
CA VAL A 345 11.69 6.30 35.84
C VAL A 345 12.57 7.54 35.72
N VAL A 346 13.51 7.70 36.66
CA VAL A 346 14.57 8.72 36.57
C VAL A 346 15.69 8.17 35.70
N VAL A 347 15.89 8.74 34.51
CA VAL A 347 17.03 8.39 33.66
C VAL A 347 18.30 8.93 34.34
N PRO A 348 19.29 8.10 34.71
CA PRO A 348 20.51 8.59 35.35
C PRO A 348 21.25 9.53 34.40
N ALA A 349 21.82 10.63 34.93
CA ALA A 349 22.57 11.62 34.15
C ALA A 349 23.73 10.98 33.34
N SER A 350 24.25 9.84 33.80
CA SER A 350 25.26 9.04 33.10
C SER A 350 24.76 8.43 31.78
N ALA A 351 23.46 8.18 31.63
CA ALA A 351 22.82 7.76 30.38
C ALA A 351 22.49 8.94 29.43
N MET A 352 22.63 10.18 29.91
CA MET A 352 22.61 11.39 29.09
C MET A 352 23.99 11.77 28.53
N GLY A 353 25.02 10.93 28.72
CA GLY A 353 26.39 11.25 28.32
C GLY A 353 26.94 12.42 29.12
N GLY A 354 28.05 12.22 29.83
CA GLY A 354 28.72 13.29 30.56
C GLY A 354 29.26 14.37 29.61
N GLY A 355 28.43 15.34 29.24
CA GLY A 355 28.77 16.47 28.38
C GLY A 355 28.39 17.78 29.05
N SER A 356 29.32 18.73 29.04
CA SER A 356 29.14 20.09 29.54
C SER A 356 27.85 20.74 28.98
N PRO A 357 27.10 21.54 29.77
CA PRO A 357 25.74 22.02 29.47
C PRO A 357 25.58 22.92 28.22
N ALA A 358 26.64 23.14 27.44
CA ALA A 358 26.62 23.93 26.22
C ALA A 358 26.44 23.13 24.91
N SER A 359 26.47 21.78 24.97
CA SER A 359 26.25 20.91 23.82
C SER A 359 24.96 20.12 24.02
N GLY A 360 23.92 20.41 23.24
CA GLY A 360 22.63 19.70 23.31
C GLY A 360 22.79 18.19 23.18
N PHE A 361 22.12 17.44 24.05
CA PHE A 361 22.08 15.98 24.02
C PHE A 361 21.45 15.49 22.70
N VAL A 362 22.18 14.67 21.94
CA VAL A 362 21.67 13.99 20.74
C VAL A 362 21.55 12.49 21.04
N PRO A 363 20.32 11.97 21.21
CA PRO A 363 20.07 10.54 21.40
C PRO A 363 20.54 9.69 20.22
N GLN A 364 21.26 8.60 20.49
CA GLN A 364 21.73 7.64 19.48
C GLN A 364 20.69 6.54 19.24
N GLN A 365 20.37 6.26 17.97
CA GLN A 365 19.45 5.17 17.61
C GLN A 365 19.96 3.80 18.08
N VAL A 366 19.06 2.99 18.63
CA VAL A 366 19.38 1.61 19.03
C VAL A 366 19.08 0.68 17.86
N PRO A 367 20.04 -0.15 17.41
CA PRO A 367 19.78 -1.08 16.33
C PRO A 367 18.74 -2.12 16.79
N PRO A 368 17.76 -2.47 15.94
CA PRO A 368 16.79 -3.49 16.28
C PRO A 368 17.44 -4.88 16.34
N SER A 369 17.05 -5.67 17.34
CA SER A 369 17.53 -7.04 17.56
C SER A 369 16.48 -8.10 17.26
N GLN A 370 15.20 -7.71 17.20
CA GLN A 370 14.07 -8.60 16.94
C GLN A 370 13.12 -8.03 15.90
N VAL A 371 12.40 -8.93 15.22
CA VAL A 371 11.33 -8.61 14.27
C VAL A 371 10.05 -9.36 14.66
N GLN A 372 8.91 -8.69 14.53
CA GLN A 372 7.59 -9.24 14.86
C GLN A 372 6.64 -8.99 13.69
N TYR A 373 5.85 -10.01 13.33
CA TYR A 373 4.78 -9.87 12.33
C TYR A 373 3.68 -8.94 12.84
N TYR A 374 3.40 -7.89 12.08
CA TYR A 374 2.40 -6.88 12.41
C TYR A 374 1.91 -6.20 11.12
N PRO A 375 0.93 -6.78 10.41
CA PRO A 375 0.45 -6.30 9.12
C PRO A 375 -0.55 -5.15 9.25
N ALA A 376 -0.33 -4.07 8.50
CA ALA A 376 -1.27 -2.95 8.39
C ALA A 376 -2.67 -3.40 7.93
N SER A 377 -2.76 -4.50 7.17
CA SER A 377 -4.03 -5.07 6.72
C SER A 377 -4.87 -5.71 7.83
N GLU A 378 -4.28 -6.05 8.99
CA GLU A 378 -5.05 -6.57 10.15
C GLU A 378 -5.51 -5.44 11.09
N LEU A 379 -5.09 -4.19 10.85
CA LEU A 379 -5.50 -3.04 11.64
C LEU A 379 -6.94 -2.61 11.37
N GLN A 380 -7.56 -1.95 12.35
CA GLN A 380 -8.91 -1.40 12.22
C GLN A 380 -9.06 -0.43 11.04
N GLN A 381 -10.21 -0.42 10.38
CA GLN A 381 -10.48 0.53 9.28
C GLN A 381 -10.83 1.93 9.80
N ASP A 382 -11.37 2.03 11.00
CA ASP A 382 -11.65 3.31 11.65
C ASP A 382 -10.35 3.97 12.11
N ALA A 383 -10.22 5.26 11.83
CA ALA A 383 -9.03 6.02 12.14
C ALA A 383 -8.74 6.05 13.65
N ALA A 384 -9.75 6.36 14.46
CA ALA A 384 -9.56 6.53 15.90
C ALA A 384 -9.12 5.21 16.54
N GLN A 385 -9.79 4.13 16.19
CA GLN A 385 -9.47 2.79 16.70
C GLN A 385 -8.10 2.31 16.22
N ARG A 386 -7.73 2.57 14.96
CA ARG A 386 -6.40 2.21 14.43
C ARG A 386 -5.27 2.94 15.17
N PHE A 387 -5.39 4.27 15.33
CA PHE A 387 -4.38 5.03 16.08
C PHE A 387 -4.31 4.58 17.54
N ALA A 388 -5.45 4.27 18.18
CA ALA A 388 -5.46 3.72 19.52
C ALA A 388 -4.70 2.38 19.61
N GLU A 389 -4.96 1.44 18.68
CA GLU A 389 -4.26 0.16 18.61
C GLU A 389 -2.75 0.31 18.37
N LEU A 390 -2.35 1.19 17.46
CA LEU A 390 -0.94 1.49 17.17
C LEU A 390 -0.22 2.05 18.40
N PHE A 391 -0.85 2.98 19.14
CA PHE A 391 -0.24 3.59 20.33
C PHE A 391 -0.28 2.69 21.56
N LEU A 392 -1.24 1.75 21.66
CA LEU A 392 -1.21 0.67 22.64
C LEU A 392 -0.05 -0.29 22.37
N THR A 393 0.24 -0.58 21.11
CA THR A 393 1.34 -1.45 20.70
C THR A 393 2.70 -0.79 20.93
N ARG A 394 2.81 0.50 20.63
CA ARG A 394 4.03 1.29 20.85
C ARG A 394 3.69 2.74 21.16
N PRO A 395 4.16 3.32 22.27
CA PRO A 395 3.73 4.65 22.70
C PRO A 395 4.29 5.79 21.83
N HIS A 396 5.43 5.56 21.18
CA HIS A 396 6.13 6.57 20.38
C HIS A 396 6.53 5.99 19.03
N TRP A 397 6.26 6.73 17.96
CA TRP A 397 6.58 6.32 16.60
C TRP A 397 7.33 7.42 15.87
N THR A 398 8.35 7.05 15.09
CA THR A 398 8.88 7.99 14.09
C THR A 398 7.89 8.13 12.93
N HIS A 399 8.00 9.23 12.17
CA HIS A 399 7.21 9.41 10.96
C HIS A 399 7.38 8.23 9.98
N ASP A 400 8.62 7.84 9.73
CA ASP A 400 8.97 6.79 8.74
C ASP A 400 8.44 5.40 9.16
N GLU A 401 8.33 5.13 10.47
CA GLU A 401 7.75 3.89 10.98
C GLU A 401 6.22 3.89 11.00
N LEU A 402 5.59 5.04 11.30
CA LEU A 402 4.14 5.13 11.42
C LEU A 402 3.45 5.16 10.05
N LEU A 403 4.07 5.84 9.08
CA LEU A 403 3.48 6.12 7.77
C LEU A 403 2.96 4.85 7.05
N PRO A 404 3.70 3.72 6.99
CA PRO A 404 3.23 2.51 6.32
C PRO A 404 1.97 1.88 6.93
N PHE A 405 1.60 2.23 8.16
CA PHE A 405 0.41 1.70 8.84
C PHE A 405 -0.83 2.58 8.67
N ILE A 406 -0.67 3.78 8.09
CA ILE A 406 -1.76 4.76 7.94
C ILE A 406 -1.92 5.26 6.50
N GLU A 407 -1.01 4.91 5.59
CA GLU A 407 -1.04 5.38 4.20
C GLU A 407 -2.27 4.90 3.43
N ASP A 408 -2.75 3.70 3.71
CA ASP A 408 -3.94 3.08 3.12
C ASP A 408 -5.24 3.81 3.50
N MET A 409 -5.22 4.62 4.56
CA MET A 409 -6.36 5.43 4.98
C MET A 409 -6.56 6.70 4.14
N ALA A 410 -5.61 7.03 3.27
CA ALA A 410 -5.72 8.17 2.37
C ALA A 410 -5.96 7.70 0.92
N PRO A 411 -6.79 8.43 0.15
CA PRO A 411 -7.08 8.07 -1.23
C PRO A 411 -5.82 8.14 -2.10
N GLY A 412 -5.61 7.14 -2.95
CA GLY A 412 -4.48 7.09 -3.90
C GLY A 412 -3.24 6.30 -3.46
N SER A 413 -3.27 5.67 -2.28
CA SER A 413 -2.15 4.89 -1.73
C SER A 413 -1.79 3.63 -2.53
N ASN A 414 -2.79 2.95 -3.09
CA ASN A 414 -2.59 1.66 -3.72
C ASN A 414 -2.37 1.81 -5.24
N GLY A 415 -1.10 1.89 -5.64
CA GLY A 415 -0.64 1.45 -6.96
C GLY A 415 -0.84 2.38 -8.17
N GLN A 416 -1.22 3.65 -7.99
CA GLN A 416 -1.19 4.64 -9.10
C GLN A 416 0.20 5.26 -9.33
N GLN A 417 1.27 4.50 -9.05
CA GLN A 417 2.64 5.00 -9.14
C GLN A 417 3.15 5.20 -10.59
N SER A 418 2.43 4.74 -11.62
CA SER A 418 2.95 4.70 -13.00
C SER A 418 2.39 5.76 -13.95
N LEU A 419 1.89 6.89 -13.46
CA LEU A 419 1.48 8.00 -14.34
C LEU A 419 2.17 9.29 -13.90
N ASP A 420 3.26 9.66 -14.59
CA ASP A 420 3.88 10.98 -14.51
C ASP A 420 2.96 12.01 -15.19
N THR A 421 1.85 12.31 -14.53
CA THR A 421 0.87 13.29 -14.99
C THR A 421 0.57 14.25 -13.85
N ALA A 422 0.27 15.51 -14.16
CA ALA A 422 -0.13 16.52 -13.18
C ALA A 422 -1.28 16.04 -12.26
N ALA A 423 -2.13 15.12 -12.76
CA ALA A 423 -3.18 14.47 -11.99
C ALA A 423 -2.64 13.60 -10.83
N ALA A 424 -1.58 12.81 -11.07
CA ALA A 424 -0.95 11.98 -10.04
C ALA A 424 -0.26 12.81 -8.97
N GLU A 425 0.38 13.93 -9.34
CA GLU A 425 0.93 14.87 -8.36
C GLU A 425 -0.16 15.53 -7.50
N SER A 426 -1.27 15.94 -8.13
CA SER A 426 -2.41 16.49 -7.40
C SER A 426 -2.97 15.48 -6.39
N LEU A 427 -3.08 14.20 -6.78
CA LEU A 427 -3.54 13.14 -5.90
C LEU A 427 -2.58 12.90 -4.74
N ARG A 428 -1.25 12.85 -4.99
CA ARG A 428 -0.23 12.71 -3.93
C ARG A 428 -0.26 13.87 -2.95
N LYS A 429 -0.49 15.11 -3.42
CA LYS A 429 -0.65 16.27 -2.55
C LYS A 429 -1.87 16.12 -1.67
N GLU A 430 -2.99 15.65 -2.22
CA GLU A 430 -4.22 15.42 -1.46
C GLU A 430 -4.04 14.28 -0.43
N GLN A 431 -3.39 13.19 -0.83
CA GLN A 431 -3.04 12.09 0.07
C GLN A 431 -2.23 12.58 1.27
N ARG A 432 -1.20 13.41 1.04
CA ARG A 432 -0.39 14.00 2.12
C ARG A 432 -1.22 14.87 3.04
N LYS A 433 -2.10 15.73 2.52
CA LYS A 433 -2.99 16.55 3.35
C LYS A 433 -3.89 15.71 4.24
N VAL A 434 -4.45 14.61 3.72
CA VAL A 434 -5.29 13.70 4.49
C VAL A 434 -4.49 13.05 5.61
N ILE A 435 -3.31 12.52 5.30
CA ILE A 435 -2.41 11.91 6.30
C ILE A 435 -1.99 12.93 7.35
N ASP A 436 -1.56 14.13 6.94
CA ASP A 436 -1.18 15.21 7.86
C ASP A 436 -2.36 15.64 8.73
N GLY A 437 -3.57 15.71 8.18
CA GLY A 437 -4.80 15.98 8.93
C GLY A 437 -5.11 14.92 9.97
N LEU A 438 -4.93 13.64 9.63
CA LEU A 438 -5.06 12.52 10.58
C LEU A 438 -4.02 12.62 11.69
N LEU A 439 -2.75 12.81 11.33
CA LEU A 439 -1.67 12.98 12.31
C LEU A 439 -1.96 14.16 13.25
N MET A 440 -2.37 15.31 12.72
CA MET A 440 -2.72 16.49 13.53
C MET A 440 -3.91 16.24 14.47
N LYS A 441 -4.86 15.39 14.08
CA LYS A 441 -6.04 15.07 14.89
C LYS A 441 -5.70 14.07 16.01
N PHE A 442 -5.03 12.97 15.66
CA PHE A 442 -4.86 11.79 16.52
C PHE A 442 -3.55 11.77 17.32
N THR A 443 -2.55 12.57 16.92
CA THR A 443 -1.20 12.53 17.50
C THR A 443 -0.78 13.88 18.07
N ARG A 444 0.26 13.87 18.91
CA ARG A 444 1.10 15.02 19.23
C ARG A 444 2.46 14.77 18.59
N SER A 445 3.02 15.76 17.91
CA SER A 445 4.33 15.63 17.28
C SER A 445 5.38 16.46 18.02
N ARG A 446 6.61 15.95 18.05
CA ARG A 446 7.81 16.67 18.50
C ARG A 446 8.95 16.37 17.53
N VAL A 447 9.75 17.37 17.21
CA VAL A 447 10.98 17.18 16.43
C VAL A 447 12.11 16.84 17.38
N VAL A 448 12.81 15.75 17.09
CA VAL A 448 13.98 15.29 17.86
C VAL A 448 15.15 15.09 16.93
N LYS A 449 16.33 15.61 17.31
CA LYS A 449 17.59 15.32 16.64
C LYS A 449 18.04 13.93 17.04
N LEU A 450 18.03 13.00 16.10
CA LEU A 450 18.54 11.64 16.32
C LEU A 450 19.88 11.49 15.62
N ALA A 451 20.82 10.87 16.31
CA ALA A 451 22.09 10.46 15.76
C ALA A 451 21.92 9.10 15.08
N ASP A 452 22.28 9.00 13.81
CA ASP A 452 22.29 7.74 13.08
C ASP A 452 23.37 6.81 13.65
N ALA A 453 23.10 5.49 13.61
CA ALA A 453 24.11 4.50 13.94
C ALA A 453 25.24 4.55 12.91
N PRO A 454 26.52 4.40 13.31
CA PRO A 454 27.62 4.36 12.35
C PRO A 454 27.37 3.20 11.37
N GLU A 455 27.29 3.51 10.08
CA GLU A 455 27.31 2.48 9.04
C GLU A 455 28.61 1.68 9.19
N VAL A 456 28.49 0.37 9.40
CA VAL A 456 29.65 -0.51 9.29
C VAL A 456 29.95 -0.60 7.80
N SER A 457 30.77 0.32 7.30
CA SER A 457 31.41 0.16 6.01
C SER A 457 32.30 -1.08 6.11
N ASP A 458 32.06 -2.08 5.27
CA ASP A 458 32.98 -3.19 5.03
C ASP A 458 34.31 -2.63 4.47
N THR A 459 35.20 -2.24 5.37
CA THR A 459 36.62 -2.04 5.07
C THR A 459 37.41 -3.07 5.87
N ALA A 460 37.16 -4.34 5.60
CA ALA A 460 38.05 -5.44 5.94
C ALA A 460 38.82 -5.85 4.67
N ALA A 461 39.73 -4.98 4.22
CA ALA A 461 40.79 -5.34 3.28
C ALA A 461 41.84 -4.24 3.35
N ASP A 462 42.84 -4.41 4.22
CA ASP A 462 44.25 -4.49 3.81
C ASP A 462 45.15 -4.43 5.06
N VAL A 463 45.32 -5.60 5.70
CA VAL A 463 46.48 -5.83 6.57
C VAL A 463 47.05 -7.18 6.13
N SER A 464 47.89 -7.16 5.11
CA SER A 464 48.99 -8.11 4.94
C SER A 464 49.88 -7.74 3.75
N LYS A 465 51.03 -7.11 4.03
CA LYS A 465 52.37 -7.61 3.66
C LYS A 465 53.39 -6.52 3.95
N ASP A 466 54.33 -6.81 4.86
CA ASP A 466 55.71 -6.89 4.39
C ASP A 466 56.58 -7.75 5.32
N HIS A 467 57.47 -8.48 4.65
CA HIS A 467 58.29 -9.58 5.12
C HIS A 467 59.58 -9.12 5.81
N LEU A 468 60.11 -10.05 6.61
CA LEU A 468 61.45 -10.17 7.19
C LEU A 468 62.59 -9.44 6.46
N ALA A 469 63.51 -8.86 7.24
CA ALA A 469 64.93 -9.24 7.29
C ALA A 469 65.72 -8.40 8.34
N GLY A 470 66.74 -9.01 8.96
CA GLY A 470 67.94 -8.25 9.35
C GLY A 470 68.36 -8.24 10.84
N ALA A 471 69.00 -9.33 11.26
CA ALA A 471 70.22 -9.43 12.07
C ALA A 471 70.65 -8.30 13.06
N GLY A 472 70.99 -8.74 14.28
CA GLY A 472 72.28 -8.43 14.92
C GLY A 472 72.28 -7.42 16.08
N GLY A 473 72.99 -7.77 17.17
CA GLY A 473 73.62 -6.78 18.06
C GLY A 473 73.30 -6.91 19.55
N THR A 474 74.31 -7.30 20.31
CA THR A 474 74.39 -7.39 21.77
C THR A 474 74.58 -6.04 22.51
N ALA A 475 74.10 -5.99 23.76
CA ALA A 475 74.61 -5.25 24.94
C ALA A 475 74.40 -3.71 25.07
N GLY A 476 74.18 -3.27 26.32
CA GLY A 476 74.63 -1.94 26.80
C GLY A 476 73.59 -1.05 27.50
N ALA A 477 73.91 -0.57 28.69
CA ALA A 477 73.10 0.23 29.60
C ALA A 477 72.99 1.74 29.25
N GLY A 478 72.02 2.46 29.85
CA GLY A 478 72.15 3.89 30.18
C GLY A 478 71.01 4.85 29.79
N ARG A 479 70.49 5.61 30.78
CA ARG A 479 69.51 6.73 30.77
C ARG A 479 70.00 7.97 29.95
N PRO A 480 69.37 9.17 29.97
CA PRO A 480 67.96 9.61 29.93
C PRO A 480 67.71 10.69 28.84
N GLY A 481 66.71 10.53 27.98
CA GLY A 481 66.28 11.58 27.02
C GLY A 481 64.79 11.53 26.66
N GLN A 482 64.01 10.77 27.43
CA GLN A 482 62.68 10.31 27.05
C GLN A 482 61.52 11.23 27.51
N SER A 483 61.76 12.36 28.19
CA SER A 483 60.66 13.11 28.81
C SER A 483 60.03 14.21 27.94
N SER A 484 60.76 14.85 27.01
CA SER A 484 60.23 15.96 26.19
C SER A 484 59.66 15.50 24.83
N SER A 485 60.33 14.59 24.12
CA SER A 485 59.89 14.07 22.82
C SER A 485 58.66 13.15 22.93
N ARG A 486 58.54 12.36 24.01
CA ARG A 486 57.33 11.55 24.28
C ARG A 486 56.14 12.40 24.70
N ARG A 487 56.34 13.53 25.39
CA ARG A 487 55.23 14.44 25.75
C ARG A 487 54.66 15.15 24.53
N ASN A 488 55.51 15.57 23.58
CA ASN A 488 55.03 16.24 22.36
C ASN A 488 54.42 15.26 21.34
N LYS A 489 54.95 14.03 21.20
CA LYS A 489 54.30 12.97 20.37
C LYS A 489 53.03 12.40 21.02
N ALA A 490 52.97 12.27 22.35
CA ALA A 490 51.76 11.85 23.05
C ALA A 490 50.69 12.96 23.04
N ALA A 491 51.07 14.24 23.11
CA ALA A 491 50.13 15.35 22.96
C ALA A 491 49.61 15.49 21.52
N ALA A 492 50.45 15.31 20.50
CA ALA A 492 50.02 15.31 19.10
C ALA A 492 49.19 14.07 18.72
N ALA A 493 49.50 12.88 19.25
CA ALA A 493 48.68 11.67 19.10
C ALA A 493 47.36 11.75 19.90
N ALA A 494 47.37 12.40 21.07
CA ALA A 494 46.16 12.68 21.82
C ALA A 494 45.28 13.72 21.12
N GLU A 495 45.83 14.82 20.59
CA GLU A 495 45.05 15.84 19.90
C GLU A 495 44.54 15.38 18.52
N ALA A 496 45.31 14.55 17.81
CA ALA A 496 44.88 13.92 16.55
C ALA A 496 43.84 12.80 16.77
N ALA A 497 43.94 11.99 17.83
CA ALA A 497 42.90 11.02 18.20
C ALA A 497 41.62 11.71 18.72
N ILE A 498 41.76 12.78 19.49
CA ILE A 498 40.64 13.56 20.03
C ILE A 498 39.90 14.32 18.90
N LYS A 499 40.59 14.84 17.87
CA LYS A 499 39.96 15.46 16.68
C LYS A 499 39.47 14.46 15.62
N ALA A 500 40.11 13.30 15.46
CA ALA A 500 39.67 12.26 14.52
C ALA A 500 38.44 11.48 15.02
N GLN A 501 38.32 11.30 16.35
CA GLN A 501 37.24 10.52 16.95
C GLN A 501 36.03 11.38 17.38
N ALA A 502 36.22 12.65 17.73
CA ALA A 502 35.12 13.57 18.06
C ALA A 502 34.33 14.08 16.85
N MET A 503 34.89 13.96 15.63
CA MET A 503 34.39 14.69 14.46
C MET A 503 34.29 13.87 13.17
N ALA A 504 34.48 12.54 13.21
CA ALA A 504 34.03 11.67 12.13
C ALA A 504 32.49 11.47 12.18
N LYS A 505 31.80 12.63 12.15
CA LYS A 505 30.48 12.89 11.61
C LYS A 505 29.38 11.95 12.08
N GLN A 506 28.88 12.18 13.29
CA GLN A 506 27.52 11.79 13.64
C GLN A 506 26.56 12.48 12.64
N VAL A 507 26.00 11.71 11.71
CA VAL A 507 24.89 12.20 10.88
C VAL A 507 23.70 12.34 11.82
N CYS A 508 23.26 13.58 12.03
CA CYS A 508 22.10 13.88 12.87
C CYS A 508 20.92 14.19 11.97
N LYS A 509 19.83 13.42 12.09
CA LYS A 509 18.59 13.64 11.34
C LYS A 509 17.51 14.22 12.26
N ASP A 510 16.94 15.36 11.86
CA ASP A 510 15.74 15.89 12.48
C ASP A 510 14.55 14.95 12.18
N THR A 511 14.10 14.22 13.19
CA THR A 511 13.06 13.21 13.05
C THR A 511 11.80 13.66 13.80
N LYS A 512 10.67 13.65 13.10
CA LYS A 512 9.35 13.86 13.73
C LYS A 512 8.95 12.59 14.49
N VAL A 513 8.69 12.73 15.78
CA VAL A 513 8.20 11.67 16.66
C VAL A 513 6.76 11.98 17.06
N TYR A 514 5.90 10.98 16.97
CA TYR A 514 4.48 11.06 17.27
C TYR A 514 4.15 10.26 18.53
N SER A 515 3.32 10.83 19.39
CA SER A 515 2.71 10.17 20.55
C SER A 515 1.20 10.36 20.54
N ALA A 516 0.48 9.48 21.25
CA ALA A 516 -0.97 9.56 21.34
C ALA A 516 -1.42 10.90 21.94
N ARG A 517 -2.44 11.51 21.34
CA ARG A 517 -3.17 12.59 22.00
C ARG A 517 -4.09 11.92 23.03
N MET A 518 -3.88 12.18 24.33
CA MET A 518 -4.55 11.59 25.51
C MET A 518 -6.11 11.55 25.53
N LYS A 519 -6.81 11.88 24.44
CA LYS A 519 -8.27 11.77 24.34
C LYS A 519 -8.66 10.47 23.64
N TYR A 520 -8.40 9.33 24.26
CA TYR A 520 -9.09 8.07 23.98
C TYR A 520 -9.44 7.40 25.29
#